data_AF-A0A5H2YSN7-F1
#
_entry.id   AF-A0A5H2YSN7-F1
#
_cell.length_a   1.000
_cell.length_b   1.000
_cell.length_c   1.000
_cell.angle_alpha   90.00
_cell.angle_beta   90.00
_cell.angle_gamma   90.00
#
_symmetry.space_group_name_H-M   'P 1'
#
loop_
_entity.id
_entity.type
_entity.pdbx_description
1 polymer ?
#
loop_
_entity_poly.entity_id
_entity_poly.type
_entity_poly.pdbx_seq_one_letter_code
_entity_poly.pdbx_strand_id
1 'polypeptide(L)'
;MCRLFKLHRSGFYAWLKKPVSDRALEDSRLLKLIKEFYIASGGTYGSPWIHADLREAGEQCSVNRVAKIMRQHNLKAQIGYKRRHIKSGKTSRIADNL
;
A
#
# COMPACT_ATOMS: atom_id res chain seq x y z
N MET A 1 -30.54 -17.21 -9.92
CA MET A 1 -29.24 -16.55 -9.69
C MET A 1 -28.48 -17.05 -8.45
N CYS A 2 -29.01 -17.03 -7.22
CA CYS A 2 -28.21 -17.44 -6.03
C CYS A 2 -27.85 -18.94 -5.96
N ARG A 3 -28.59 -19.84 -6.63
CA ARG A 3 -28.23 -21.28 -6.73
C ARG A 3 -27.00 -21.52 -7.62
N LEU A 4 -26.74 -20.63 -8.59
CA LEU A 4 -25.63 -20.77 -9.54
C LEU A 4 -24.28 -20.46 -8.88
N PHE A 5 -24.28 -19.52 -7.92
CA PHE A 5 -23.06 -19.07 -7.21
C PHE A 5 -22.92 -19.63 -5.79
N LYS A 6 -23.81 -20.54 -5.34
CA LYS A 6 -23.87 -21.05 -3.95
C LYS A 6 -23.82 -19.95 -2.87
N LEU A 7 -24.38 -18.78 -3.17
CA LEU A 7 -24.43 -17.65 -2.23
C LEU A 7 -25.71 -17.69 -1.39
N HIS A 8 -25.59 -17.41 -0.10
CA HIS A 8 -26.73 -17.29 0.79
C HIS A 8 -27.57 -16.05 0.39
N ARG A 9 -28.91 -16.21 0.34
CA ARG A 9 -29.83 -15.16 -0.13
C ARG A 9 -29.67 -13.83 0.61
N SER A 10 -29.44 -13.89 1.92
CA SER A 10 -29.21 -12.71 2.78
C SER A 10 -27.97 -11.91 2.39
N GLY A 11 -26.86 -12.59 2.06
CA GLY A 11 -25.63 -11.93 1.61
C GLY A 11 -25.79 -11.22 0.26
N PHE A 12 -26.54 -11.83 -0.67
CA PHE A 12 -26.82 -11.24 -1.97
C PHE A 12 -27.61 -9.93 -1.87
N TYR A 13 -28.69 -9.90 -1.07
CA TYR A 13 -29.48 -8.68 -0.90
C TYR A 13 -28.80 -7.63 -0.02
N ALA A 14 -27.93 -8.03 0.92
CA ALA A 14 -27.11 -7.10 1.68
C ALA A 14 -26.11 -6.37 0.76
N TRP A 15 -25.44 -7.09 -0.14
CA TRP A 15 -24.57 -6.50 -1.16
C TRP A 15 -25.35 -5.61 -2.14
N LEU A 16 -26.55 -6.05 -2.57
CA LEU A 16 -27.41 -5.26 -3.45
C LEU A 16 -27.81 -3.90 -2.85
N LYS A 17 -28.01 -3.84 -1.52
CA LYS A 17 -28.34 -2.60 -0.81
C LYS A 17 -27.14 -1.67 -0.57
N LYS A 18 -25.93 -2.20 -0.51
CA LYS A 18 -24.68 -1.44 -0.28
C LYS A 18 -23.57 -1.96 -1.21
N PRO A 19 -23.52 -1.51 -2.48
CA PRO A 19 -22.53 -1.98 -3.43
C PRO A 19 -21.10 -1.51 -3.07
N VAL A 20 -20.98 -0.41 -2.33
CA VAL A 20 -19.71 0.16 -1.86
C VAL A 20 -19.62 -0.01 -0.35
N SER A 21 -18.55 -0.66 0.12
CA SER A 21 -18.28 -0.80 1.55
C SER A 21 -17.79 0.54 2.14
N ASP A 22 -18.13 0.82 3.39
CA ASP A 22 -17.64 2.01 4.11
C ASP A 22 -16.10 2.12 4.07
N ARG A 23 -15.41 0.97 4.04
CA ARG A 23 -13.95 0.89 3.88
C ARG A 23 -13.46 1.40 2.53
N ALA A 24 -14.21 1.15 1.46
CA ALA A 24 -13.86 1.63 0.12
C ALA A 24 -14.06 3.15 -0.01
N LEU A 25 -15.03 3.72 0.72
CA LEU A 25 -15.20 5.17 0.82
C LEU A 25 -14.00 5.80 1.52
N GLU A 26 -13.58 5.24 2.65
CA GLU A 26 -12.38 5.70 3.38
C GLU A 26 -11.09 5.52 2.57
N ASP A 27 -10.94 4.41 1.85
CA ASP A 27 -9.78 4.20 0.97
C ASP A 27 -9.77 5.25 -0.17
N SER A 28 -10.94 5.68 -0.66
CA SER A 28 -11.06 6.76 -1.65
C SER A 28 -10.71 8.13 -1.07
N ARG A 29 -11.04 8.39 0.20
CA ARG A 29 -10.60 9.60 0.93
C ARG A 29 -9.09 9.61 1.07
N LEU A 30 -8.52 8.51 1.55
CA LEU A 30 -7.08 8.36 1.77
C LEU A 30 -6.30 8.44 0.45
N LEU A 31 -6.85 7.92 -0.65
CA LEU A 31 -6.26 8.03 -1.97
C LEU A 31 -6.04 9.49 -2.41
N LYS A 32 -6.96 10.40 -2.09
CA LYS A 32 -6.82 11.83 -2.46
C LYS A 32 -5.60 12.43 -1.79
N LEU A 33 -5.47 12.24 -0.48
CA LEU A 33 -4.31 12.69 0.30
C LEU A 33 -3.01 12.05 -0.21
N ILE A 34 -3.00 10.74 -0.44
CA ILE A 34 -1.84 10.03 -1.00
C ILE A 34 -1.39 10.65 -2.33
N LYS A 35 -2.34 11.02 -3.21
CA LYS A 35 -2.01 11.66 -4.49
C LYS A 35 -1.45 13.06 -4.30
N GLU A 36 -1.98 13.85 -3.38
CA GLU A 36 -1.47 15.19 -3.07
C GLU A 36 -0.01 15.13 -2.61
N PHE A 37 0.31 14.28 -1.63
CA PHE A 37 1.69 14.10 -1.16
C PHE A 37 2.61 13.48 -2.23
N TYR A 38 2.09 12.55 -3.04
CA TYR A 38 2.85 11.97 -4.14
C TYR A 38 3.19 13.01 -5.23
N ILE A 39 2.28 13.91 -5.55
CA ILE A 39 2.52 15.00 -6.51
C ILE A 39 3.47 16.05 -5.90
N ALA A 40 3.28 16.41 -4.62
CA ALA A 40 4.14 17.36 -3.92
C ALA A 40 5.60 16.88 -3.85
N SER A 41 5.83 15.57 -3.70
CA SER A 41 7.15 14.94 -3.73
C SER A 41 7.71 14.69 -5.14
N GLY A 42 6.99 15.05 -6.20
CA GLY A 42 7.40 14.83 -7.58
C GLY A 42 7.48 13.34 -7.97
N GLY A 43 6.74 12.47 -7.29
CA GLY A 43 6.70 11.04 -7.54
C GLY A 43 7.91 10.25 -7.02
N THR A 44 8.81 10.88 -6.27
CA THR A 44 9.97 10.21 -5.68
C THR A 44 9.59 9.35 -4.47
N TYR A 45 8.53 9.72 -3.75
CA TYR A 45 8.16 9.08 -2.49
C TYR A 45 7.40 7.76 -2.71
N GLY A 46 7.78 6.76 -1.91
CA GLY A 46 7.09 5.48 -1.81
C GLY A 46 6.16 5.42 -0.60
N SER A 47 5.53 4.27 -0.40
CA SER A 47 4.59 4.06 0.71
C SER A 47 5.12 4.36 2.11
N PRO A 48 6.42 4.14 2.45
CA PRO A 48 6.93 4.48 3.79
C PRO A 48 6.98 5.98 4.06
N TRP A 49 7.35 6.78 3.05
CA TRP A 49 7.48 8.23 3.16
C TRP A 49 6.11 8.90 3.16
N ILE A 50 5.23 8.51 2.23
CA ILE A 50 3.85 9.00 2.20
C ILE A 50 3.11 8.67 3.49
N HIS A 51 3.37 7.50 4.10
CA HIS A 51 2.81 7.18 5.41
C HIS A 51 3.34 8.11 6.52
N ALA A 52 4.62 8.51 6.47
CA ALA A 52 5.15 9.47 7.43
C ALA A 52 4.46 10.84 7.28
N ASP A 53 4.31 11.33 6.05
CA ASP A 53 3.61 12.58 5.75
C ASP A 53 2.13 12.52 6.19
N LEU A 54 1.45 11.40 5.93
CA LEU A 54 0.08 11.16 6.39
C LEU A 54 -0.02 11.17 7.92
N ARG A 55 0.96 10.58 8.61
CA ARG A 55 1.00 10.57 10.07
C ARG A 55 1.22 11.97 10.64
N GLU A 56 2.03 12.79 9.99
CA GLU A 56 2.23 14.21 10.34
C GLU A 56 0.97 15.04 10.10
N ALA A 57 0.22 14.73 9.04
CA ALA A 57 -1.11 15.30 8.79
C ALA A 57 -2.21 14.80 9.76
N GLY A 58 -1.87 13.94 10.73
CA GLY A 58 -2.79 13.43 11.74
C GLY A 58 -3.59 12.18 11.33
N GLU A 59 -3.29 11.59 10.16
CA GLU A 59 -4.00 10.41 9.67
C GLU A 59 -3.46 9.12 10.28
N GLN A 60 -4.34 8.33 10.89
CA GLN A 60 -4.01 7.03 11.46
C GLN A 60 -4.23 5.92 10.44
N CYS A 61 -3.22 5.66 9.61
CA CYS A 61 -3.22 4.56 8.65
C CYS A 61 -1.99 3.68 8.81
N SER A 62 -2.07 2.42 8.38
CA SER A 62 -0.89 1.55 8.37
C SER A 62 -0.14 1.69 7.05
N VAL A 63 1.19 1.55 7.10
CA VAL A 63 2.05 1.54 5.90
C VAL A 63 1.55 0.54 4.85
N ASN A 64 1.07 -0.63 5.29
CA ASN A 64 0.54 -1.66 4.40
C ASN A 64 -0.75 -1.23 3.70
N ARG A 65 -1.61 -0.45 4.36
CA ARG A 65 -2.83 0.12 3.75
C ARG A 65 -2.45 1.13 2.68
N VAL A 66 -1.51 2.04 2.98
CA VAL A 66 -0.98 3.01 2.01
C VAL A 66 -0.36 2.28 0.81
N ALA A 67 0.49 1.29 1.05
CA ALA A 67 1.11 0.48 0.00
C ALA A 67 0.08 -0.24 -0.89
N LYS A 68 -0.99 -0.78 -0.30
CA LYS A 68 -2.09 -1.42 -1.04
C LYS A 68 -2.80 -0.43 -1.95
N ILE A 69 -3.19 0.73 -1.43
CA ILE A 69 -3.88 1.78 -2.19
C ILE A 69 -2.99 2.29 -3.32
N MET A 70 -1.72 2.59 -3.03
CA MET A 70 -0.75 2.99 -4.06
C MET A 70 -0.62 1.94 -5.17
N ARG A 71 -0.52 0.65 -4.82
CA ARG A 71 -0.47 -0.46 -5.80
C ARG A 71 -1.72 -0.52 -6.67
N GLN A 72 -2.91 -0.42 -6.06
CA GLN A 72 -4.18 -0.46 -6.78
C GLN A 72 -4.32 0.70 -7.79
N HIS A 73 -3.71 1.84 -7.49
CA HIS A 73 -3.73 3.03 -8.35
C HIS A 73 -2.46 3.23 -9.18
N ASN A 74 -1.59 2.22 -9.29
CA ASN A 74 -0.33 2.26 -10.03
C ASN A 74 0.62 3.41 -9.62
N LEU A 75 0.51 3.92 -8.40
CA LEU A 75 1.42 4.90 -7.83
C LEU A 75 2.68 4.17 -7.35
N LYS A 76 3.83 4.49 -7.93
CA LYS A 76 5.11 3.85 -7.60
C LYS A 76 6.17 4.92 -7.49
N ALA A 77 7.04 4.78 -6.48
CA ALA A 77 8.19 5.64 -6.34
C ALA A 77 9.07 5.59 -7.59
N GLN A 78 9.26 6.74 -8.24
CA GLN A 78 10.12 6.92 -9.40
C GLN A 78 11.55 7.18 -8.92
N ILE A 79 12.22 6.12 -8.50
CA ILE A 79 13.62 6.19 -8.06
C ILE A 79 14.49 6.11 -9.32
N GLY A 80 15.11 7.24 -9.70
CA GLY A 80 15.86 7.38 -10.95
C GLY A 80 17.09 6.48 -11.09
N TYR A 81 17.60 5.94 -9.98
CA TYR A 81 18.71 4.98 -9.99
C TYR A 81 18.28 3.62 -9.46
N LYS A 82 18.57 2.56 -10.23
CA LYS A 82 18.43 1.19 -9.74
C LYS A 82 19.41 1.00 -8.58
N ARG A 83 18.91 0.66 -7.38
CA ARG A 83 19.76 0.31 -6.24
C ARG A 83 20.69 -0.82 -6.69
N ARG A 84 22.00 -0.58 -6.70
CA ARG A 84 22.98 -1.62 -7.03
C ARG A 84 22.89 -2.70 -5.96
N HIS A 85 22.58 -3.92 -6.37
CA HIS A 85 22.65 -5.07 -5.48
C HIS A 85 24.15 -5.37 -5.23
N ILE A 86 24.67 -4.90 -4.11
CA ILE A 86 26.02 -5.22 -3.66
C ILE A 86 25.95 -6.67 -3.16
N LYS A 87 26.59 -7.60 -3.87
CA LYS A 87 26.78 -8.96 -3.34
C LYS A 87 27.62 -8.84 -2.07
N SER A 88 27.11 -9.30 -0.94
CA SER A 88 27.93 -9.40 0.27
C SER A 88 29.16 -10.24 -0.05
N GLY A 89 30.35 -9.74 0.30
CA GLY A 89 31.59 -10.51 0.16
C GLY A 89 31.53 -11.80 0.99
N LYS A 90 32.35 -12.80 0.63
CA LYS A 90 32.50 -14.01 1.45
C LYS A 90 32.99 -13.57 2.84
N THR A 91 32.29 -13.98 3.90
CA THR A 91 32.80 -13.85 5.27
C THR A 91 34.14 -14.57 5.33
N SER A 92 35.23 -13.87 5.68
CA SER A 92 36.54 -14.49 5.88
C SER A 92 36.39 -15.59 6.94
N ARG A 93 36.91 -16.80 6.68
CA ARG A 93 37.05 -17.84 7.71
C ARG A 93 37.97 -17.27 8.78
N ILE A 94 37.38 -16.79 9.87
CA ILE A 94 38.10 -16.47 11.11
C ILE A 94 38.64 -17.81 11.58
N ALA A 95 39.97 -17.96 11.59
CA ALA A 95 40.58 -19.12 12.22
C ALA A 95 40.35 -19.01 13.74
N ASP A 96 39.96 -20.11 14.37
CA ASP A 96 39.82 -20.17 15.82
C ASP A 96 41.20 -19.96 16.45
N ASN A 97 41.30 -19.01 17.38
CA ASN A 97 42.52 -18.79 18.15
C ASN A 97 42.71 -19.98 19.10
N LEU A 98 43.84 -20.68 18.93
CA LEU A 98 44.35 -21.73 19.82
C LEU A 98 44.50 -21.26 21.26
#